data_AF-A0A847NC00-F1
#
_entry.id   AF-A0A847NC00-F1
#
_cell.length_a   1.000
_cell.length_b   1.000
_cell.length_c   1.000
_cell.angle_alpha   90.00
_cell.angle_beta   90.00
_cell.angle_gamma   90.00
#
_symmetry.space_group_name_H-M   'P 1'
#
loop_
_entity.id
_entity.type
_entity.pdbx_description
1 polymer ?
#
loop_
_entity_poly.entity_id
_entity_poly.type
_entity_poly.pdbx_seq_one_letter_code
_entity_poly.pdbx_strand_id
1 'polypeptide(L)'
;MARRTTANEPQLKFYQKLILNRYILAQFGVSTSKELSLNMKKPSLEEIDDEGVTGFHKQLIAQFGGKCAISEESLARYDLNIVSHMRKINDNRDEPMVLKY
;
A
#
# COMPACT_ATOMS: atom_id res chain seq x y z
N MET A 1 -1.02 8.59 -34.05
CA MET A 1 0.02 8.44 -33.03
C MET A 1 0.63 7.05 -33.16
N ALA A 2 1.94 6.95 -33.40
CA ALA A 2 2.62 5.66 -33.62
C ALA A 2 2.80 4.92 -32.28
N ARG A 3 2.35 3.66 -32.22
CA ARG A 3 2.48 2.78 -31.05
C ARG A 3 3.95 2.34 -30.96
N ARG A 4 4.67 2.77 -29.92
CA ARG A 4 6.03 2.26 -29.63
C ARG A 4 5.94 0.76 -29.36
N THR A 5 6.50 -0.04 -30.26
CA THR A 5 6.72 -1.48 -30.07
C THR A 5 8.04 -1.67 -29.34
N THR A 6 7.98 -1.96 -28.04
CA THR A 6 9.14 -2.26 -27.16
C THR A 6 9.72 -3.66 -27.42
N ALA A 7 9.79 -4.08 -28.68
CA ALA A 7 10.14 -5.46 -29.04
C ALA A 7 11.62 -5.79 -28.82
N ASN A 8 12.47 -4.80 -28.50
CA ASN A 8 13.92 -4.97 -28.46
C ASN A 8 14.59 -4.33 -27.22
N GLU A 9 13.84 -4.01 -26.17
CA GLU A 9 14.44 -3.55 -24.91
C GLU A 9 15.02 -4.74 -24.15
N PRO A 10 16.25 -4.61 -23.59
CA PRO A 10 16.85 -5.67 -22.78
C PRO A 10 15.94 -5.95 -21.59
N GLN A 11 15.32 -7.13 -21.58
CA GLN A 11 14.43 -7.52 -20.49
C GLN A 11 15.25 -7.74 -19.23
N LEU A 12 14.87 -7.05 -18.16
CA LEU A 12 15.42 -7.29 -16.84
C LEU A 12 15.35 -8.79 -16.50
N LYS A 13 16.44 -9.32 -15.96
CA LYS A 13 16.47 -10.70 -15.48
C LYS A 13 15.44 -10.85 -14.36
N PHE A 14 14.85 -12.03 -14.22
CA PHE A 14 13.78 -12.27 -13.24
C PHE A 14 14.17 -11.85 -11.82
N TYR A 15 15.40 -12.17 -11.37
CA TYR A 15 15.86 -11.77 -10.04
C TYR A 15 15.95 -10.25 -9.86
N GLN A 16 16.26 -9.50 -10.92
CA GLN A 16 16.30 -8.02 -10.87
C GLN A 16 14.90 -7.45 -10.68
N LYS A 17 13.89 -8.11 -11.26
CA LYS A 17 12.48 -7.76 -11.05
C LYS A 17 12.04 -8.02 -9.60
N LEU A 18 12.66 -8.98 -8.91
CA LEU A 18 12.33 -9.31 -7.52
C LEU A 18 12.98 -8.36 -6.49
N ILE A 19 13.98 -7.57 -6.87
CA ILE A 19 14.67 -6.64 -5.95
C ILE A 19 13.68 -5.66 -5.33
N LEU A 20 12.71 -5.16 -6.10
CA LEU A 20 11.72 -4.23 -5.58
C LEU A 20 10.85 -4.86 -4.49
N ASN A 21 10.42 -6.11 -4.68
CA ASN A 21 9.65 -6.83 -3.67
C ASN A 21 10.49 -7.01 -2.40
N ARG A 22 11.75 -7.42 -2.54
CA ARG A 22 12.66 -7.58 -1.39
C ARG A 22 12.91 -6.25 -0.67
N TYR A 23 13.07 -5.16 -1.42
CA TYR A 23 13.22 -3.82 -0.88
C TYR A 23 11.99 -3.41 -0.05
N ILE A 24 10.78 -3.62 -0.59
CA ILE A 24 9.53 -3.33 0.13
C ILE A 24 9.44 -4.13 1.42
N LEU A 25 9.72 -5.44 1.39
CA LEU A 25 9.69 -6.28 2.59
C LEU A 25 10.70 -5.81 3.65
N ALA A 26 11.89 -5.39 3.21
CA ALA A 26 12.91 -4.84 4.10
C ALA A 26 12.48 -3.54 4.79
N GLN A 27 11.61 -2.74 4.15
CA GLN A 27 11.06 -1.52 4.79
C GLN A 27 10.22 -1.83 6.03
N PHE A 28 9.64 -3.02 6.11
CA PHE A 28 8.80 -3.48 7.24
C PHE A 28 9.54 -4.49 8.13
N GLY A 29 10.83 -4.75 7.88
CA GLY A 29 11.63 -5.71 8.66
C GLY A 29 11.18 -7.17 8.51
N VAL A 30 10.46 -7.52 7.45
CA VAL A 30 9.93 -8.88 7.20
C VAL A 30 10.65 -9.55 6.03
N SER A 31 10.59 -10.88 5.99
CA SER A 31 11.24 -11.67 4.93
C SER A 31 10.27 -12.18 3.88
N THR A 32 8.97 -12.23 4.18
CA THR A 32 7.94 -12.78 3.30
C THR A 32 6.70 -11.91 3.22
N SER A 33 6.00 -11.95 2.08
CA SER A 33 4.70 -11.28 1.95
C SER A 33 3.64 -11.85 2.91
N LYS A 34 3.79 -13.12 3.32
CA LYS A 34 2.89 -13.76 4.27
C LYS A 34 3.00 -13.10 5.65
N GLU A 35 4.21 -12.84 6.12
CA GLU A 35 4.47 -12.08 7.35
C GLU A 35 3.90 -10.67 7.27
N LEU A 36 4.09 -9.97 6.14
CA LEU A 36 3.55 -8.62 5.94
C LEU A 36 2.02 -8.60 6.02
N SER A 37 1.35 -9.58 5.41
CA SER A 37 -0.12 -9.64 5.33
C SER A 37 -0.81 -10.26 6.54
N LEU A 38 -0.03 -10.78 7.50
CA LEU A 38 -0.57 -11.48 8.66
C LEU A 38 -1.49 -10.54 9.44
N ASN A 39 -2.72 -10.95 9.73
CA ASN A 39 -3.74 -10.15 10.44
C ASN A 39 -4.20 -8.85 9.75
N MET A 40 -3.82 -8.61 8.49
CA MET A 40 -4.15 -7.37 7.76
C MET A 40 -5.47 -7.44 6.95
N LYS A 41 -6.21 -8.55 7.02
CA LYS A 41 -7.40 -8.83 6.18
C LYS A 41 -8.72 -8.89 6.95
N LYS A 42 -8.76 -8.27 8.13
CA LYS A 42 -9.99 -8.26 8.93
C LYS A 42 -10.94 -7.22 8.32
N PRO A 43 -12.23 -7.55 8.12
CA PRO A 43 -13.21 -6.59 7.58
C PRO A 43 -13.31 -5.29 8.39
N SER A 44 -13.07 -5.35 9.71
CA SER A 44 -13.04 -4.18 10.58
C SER A 44 -11.94 -3.16 10.24
N LEU A 45 -10.96 -3.52 9.39
CA LEU A 45 -9.90 -2.62 8.96
C LEU A 45 -10.29 -1.76 7.75
N GLU A 46 -11.42 -2.07 7.11
CA GLU A 46 -11.97 -1.30 5.99
C GLU A 46 -12.64 0.00 6.45
N GLU A 47 -12.91 0.13 7.75
CA GLU A 47 -13.48 1.32 8.35
C GLU A 47 -12.45 2.46 8.40
N ILE A 48 -12.92 3.67 8.14
CA ILE A 48 -12.18 4.92 8.29
C ILE A 48 -12.76 5.63 9.52
N ASP A 49 -11.90 6.05 10.43
CA ASP A 49 -12.35 6.76 11.64
C ASP A 49 -12.72 8.23 11.37
N ASP A 50 -13.18 8.90 12.42
CA ASP A 50 -13.59 10.31 12.39
C ASP A 50 -12.44 11.27 12.02
N GLU A 51 -11.19 10.86 12.23
CA GLU A 51 -9.98 11.62 11.92
C GLU A 51 -9.52 11.39 10.47
N GLY A 52 -10.16 10.48 9.74
CA GLY A 52 -9.83 10.13 8.36
C GLY A 52 -8.69 9.14 8.22
N VAL A 53 -8.33 8.44 9.31
CA VAL A 53 -7.29 7.40 9.34
C VAL A 53 -7.93 6.03 9.14
N THR A 54 -7.31 5.20 8.31
CA THR A 54 -7.83 3.86 8.03
C THR A 54 -7.53 2.88 9.17
N GLY A 55 -8.43 1.93 9.40
CA GLY A 55 -8.16 0.79 10.28
C GLY A 55 -6.93 -0.01 9.83
N PHE A 56 -6.69 -0.10 8.52
CA PHE A 56 -5.49 -0.71 7.96
C PHE A 56 -4.20 -0.05 8.46
N HIS A 57 -4.12 1.29 8.45
CA HIS A 57 -2.96 2.01 8.98
C HIS A 57 -2.76 1.74 10.48
N LYS A 58 -3.84 1.77 11.27
CA LYS A 58 -3.76 1.46 12.71
C LYS A 58 -3.20 0.06 12.96
N GLN A 59 -3.67 -0.94 12.21
CA GLN A 59 -3.16 -2.31 12.30
C GLN A 59 -1.70 -2.41 11.83
N LEU A 60 -1.32 -1.67 10.78
CA LEU A 60 0.05 -1.62 10.28
C LEU A 60 1.02 -1.11 11.36
N ILE A 61 0.67 -0.02 12.03
CA ILE A 61 1.46 0.55 13.13
C ILE A 61 1.47 -0.40 14.34
N ALA A 62 0.33 -0.98 14.72
CA ALA A 62 0.28 -1.94 15.83
C ALA A 62 1.20 -3.16 15.61
N GLN A 63 1.38 -3.59 14.36
CA GLN A 63 2.18 -4.76 14.02
C GLN A 63 3.66 -4.47 13.78
N PHE A 64 3.96 -3.34 13.13
CA PHE A 64 5.31 -3.01 12.65
C PHE A 64 5.88 -1.70 13.21
N GLY A 65 5.14 -0.98 14.06
CA GLY A 65 5.57 0.25 14.73
C GLY A 65 6.95 0.08 15.39
N GLY A 66 7.82 1.05 15.20
CA GLY A 66 9.21 1.04 15.66
C GLY A 66 10.15 0.00 15.01
N LYS A 67 9.66 -0.89 14.12
CA LYS A 67 10.49 -1.89 13.38
C LYS A 67 10.69 -1.52 11.92
N CYS A 68 9.85 -0.62 11.39
CA CYS A 68 9.93 -0.15 10.02
C CYS A 68 11.13 0.77 9.80
N ALA A 69 11.75 0.68 8.62
CA ALA A 69 12.67 1.70 8.13
C ALA A 69 11.93 2.98 7.67
N ILE A 70 10.65 2.85 7.31
CA ILE A 70 9.76 3.97 7.00
C ILE A 70 9.25 4.56 8.32
N SER A 71 9.33 5.89 8.47
CA SER A 71 8.81 6.57 9.65
C SER A 71 7.29 6.47 9.75
N GLU A 72 6.77 6.47 10.98
CA GLU A 72 5.33 6.47 11.24
C GLU A 72 4.63 7.69 10.63
N GLU A 73 5.28 8.86 10.67
CA GLU A 73 4.80 10.08 9.98
C GLU A 73 4.65 9.86 8.46
N SER A 74 5.60 9.19 7.82
CA SER A 74 5.51 8.89 6.39
C SER A 74 4.36 7.91 6.10
N LEU A 75 4.18 6.89 6.95
CA LEU A 75 3.07 5.95 6.83
C LEU A 75 1.71 6.64 7.01
N ALA A 76 1.59 7.54 7.98
CA ALA A 76 0.38 8.33 8.21
C ALA A 76 0.08 9.24 7.01
N ARG A 77 1.11 9.89 6.46
CA ARG A 77 0.96 10.70 5.24
C ARG A 77 0.49 9.87 4.04
N TYR A 78 0.99 8.64 3.88
CA TYR A 78 0.52 7.77 2.79
C TYR A 78 -0.93 7.36 2.98
N ASP A 79 -1.34 7.03 4.20
CA ASP A 79 -2.72 6.70 4.51
C ASP A 79 -3.68 7.85 4.22
N LEU A 80 -3.36 9.05 4.71
CA LEU A 80 -4.14 10.27 4.47
C LEU A 80 -4.25 10.59 2.98
N ASN A 81 -3.17 10.38 2.20
CA ASN A 81 -3.19 10.56 0.76
C ASN A 81 -4.14 9.57 0.08
N ILE A 82 -4.14 8.29 0.48
CA ILE A 82 -5.06 7.26 -0.06
C ILE A 82 -6.51 7.69 0.20
N VAL A 83 -6.83 8.10 1.43
CA VAL A 83 -8.18 8.56 1.80
C VAL A 83 -8.57 9.81 1.02
N SER A 84 -7.66 10.79 0.90
CA SER A 84 -7.91 12.02 0.12
C SER A 84 -8.20 11.71 -1.35
N HIS A 85 -7.42 10.84 -1.97
CA HIS A 85 -7.63 10.46 -3.38
C HIS A 85 -8.92 9.65 -3.55
N MET A 86 -9.21 8.71 -2.65
CA MET A 86 -10.45 7.93 -2.68
C MET A 86 -11.68 8.85 -2.58
N ARG A 87 -11.69 9.81 -1.65
CA ARG A 87 -12.76 10.82 -1.53
C ARG A 87 -12.95 11.63 -2.81
N LYS A 88 -11.85 12.15 -3.39
CA LYS A 88 -11.89 12.88 -4.68
C LYS A 88 -12.44 12.06 -5.84
N ILE A 89 -12.17 10.76 -5.87
CA ILE A 89 -12.74 9.90 -6.91
C ILE A 89 -14.24 9.70 -6.66
N ASN A 90 -14.65 9.55 -5.40
CA ASN A 90 -16.06 9.42 -5.03
C ASN A 90 -16.91 10.66 -5.34
N ASP A 91 -16.32 11.86 -5.30
CA ASP A 91 -17.01 13.09 -5.70
C ASP A 91 -17.58 13.05 -7.14
N ASN A 92 -17.01 12.19 -8.00
CA ASN A 92 -17.39 12.04 -9.40
C ASN A 92 -18.13 10.73 -9.69
N ARG A 93 -18.65 10.06 -8.65
CA ARG A 93 -19.30 8.75 -8.77
C ARG A 93 -20.69 8.76 -8.17
N ASP A 94 -21.65 8.19 -8.89
CA ASP A 94 -22.98 7.93 -8.36
C ASP A 94 -22.95 6.85 -7.26
N GLU A 95 -22.06 5.86 -7.41
CA GLU A 95 -21.83 4.80 -6.41
C GLU A 95 -20.44 4.96 -5.76
N PRO A 96 -20.37 5.30 -4.45
CA PRO A 96 -19.11 5.50 -3.74
C PRO A 96 -18.30 4.20 -3.69
N MET A 97 -17.00 4.30 -3.98
CA MET A 97 -16.06 3.22 -3.70
C MET A 97 -15.70 3.19 -2.22
N VAL A 98 -15.47 1.99 -1.71
CA VAL A 98 -14.92 1.73 -0.38
C VAL A 98 -13.57 1.03 -0.52
N LEU A 99 -12.67 1.30 0.42
CA LEU A 99 -11.39 0.61 0.49
C LEU A 99 -11.64 -0.84 0.90
N LYS A 100 -10.98 -1.78 0.21
CA LYS A 100 -11.02 -3.22 0.52
C LYS A 100 -9.60 -3.74 0.75
N TYR A 101 -9.42 -4.56 1.78
CA TYR A 101 -8.10 -5.05 2.22
C TYR A 101 -8.06 -6.57 2.45
#